data_AF-A0A1F7H5X5-F1
#
_entry.id   AF-A0A1F7H5X5-F1
#
_cell.length_a   1.000
_cell.length_b   1.000
_cell.length_c   1.000
_cell.angle_alpha   90.00
_cell.angle_beta   90.00
_cell.angle_gamma   90.00
#
_symmetry.space_group_name_H-M   'P 1'
#
loop_
_entity.id
_entity.type
_entity.pdbx_description
1 polymer ?
#
loop_
_entity_poly.entity_id
_entity_poly.type
_entity_poly.pdbx_seq_one_letter_code
_entity_poly.pdbx_strand_id
1 'polypeptide(L)'
;MDTKGKDYKFYLNQLEDTLSLYLVKKAPALPPGLKEFIVKYGPWITLVLIILTLPLILAVFGLGTVLAPFSFMGGLRVGTGYIVTLVLYAVQLVLEAVAIPGLFKRQKKAWYLLYYAVLIGVVENVVRFDVGGLIIGSLLSLYILFQIREYYK
;
A
#
# COMPACT_ATOMS: atom_id res chain seq x y z
N MET A 1 -2.53 34.87 -18.72
CA MET A 1 -3.03 34.28 -17.46
C MET A 1 -2.70 32.80 -17.52
N ASP A 2 -1.70 32.37 -16.75
CA ASP A 2 -1.14 31.01 -16.82
C ASP A 2 -2.02 30.04 -16.01
N THR A 3 -3.09 29.53 -16.61
CA THR A 3 -3.90 28.46 -16.02
C THR A 3 -3.19 27.12 -16.25
N LYS A 4 -2.03 26.92 -15.61
CA LYS A 4 -1.54 25.55 -15.41
C LYS A 4 -2.51 24.86 -14.46
N GLY A 5 -3.43 24.08 -15.03
CA GLY A 5 -4.32 23.22 -14.28
C GLY A 5 -3.54 22.40 -13.25
N LYS A 6 -4.14 22.16 -12.08
CA LYS A 6 -3.55 21.34 -11.03
C LYS A 6 -3.21 19.96 -11.60
N ASP A 7 -1.91 19.62 -11.64
CA ASP A 7 -1.40 18.33 -12.12
C ASP A 7 -1.53 17.23 -11.05
N TYR A 8 -1.36 15.95 -11.39
CA TYR A 8 -1.47 14.82 -10.47
C TYR A 8 -0.53 14.96 -9.26
N LYS A 9 0.67 15.52 -9.45
CA LYS A 9 1.63 15.78 -8.37
C LYS A 9 1.07 16.73 -7.31
N PHE A 10 0.29 17.73 -7.74
CA PHE A 10 -0.36 18.66 -6.82
C PHE A 10 -1.34 17.91 -5.91
N TYR A 11 -2.17 17.04 -6.47
CA TYR A 11 -3.14 16.26 -5.69
C TYR A 11 -2.47 15.25 -4.75
N LEU A 12 -1.39 14.60 -5.18
CA LEU A 12 -0.64 13.68 -4.32
C LEU A 12 -0.02 14.41 -3.12
N ASN A 13 0.55 15.60 -3.33
CA ASN A 13 1.08 16.42 -2.24
C ASN A 13 -0.03 16.89 -1.30
N GLN A 14 -1.16 17.36 -1.85
CA GLN A 14 -2.31 17.78 -1.04
C GLN A 14 -2.86 16.63 -0.18
N LEU A 15 -2.91 15.41 -0.73
CA LEU A 15 -3.30 14.21 0.00
C LEU A 15 -2.32 13.90 1.12
N GLU A 16 -1.01 13.93 0.83
CA GLU A 16 0.04 13.67 1.82
C GLU A 16 -0.02 14.68 2.99
N ASP A 17 -0.25 15.96 2.69
CA ASP A 17 -0.40 17.01 3.70
C ASP A 17 -1.64 16.78 4.56
N THR A 18 -2.76 16.38 3.94
CA THR A 18 -4.00 16.04 4.64
C THR A 18 -3.78 14.84 5.56
N LEU A 19 -3.16 13.79 5.06
CA LEU A 19 -2.84 12.60 5.86
C LEU A 19 -1.88 12.95 7.00
N SER A 20 -0.88 13.80 6.78
CA SER A 20 0.02 14.26 7.84
C SER A 20 -0.73 15.04 8.93
N LEU A 21 -1.65 15.92 8.54
CA LEU A 21 -2.50 16.66 9.48
C LEU A 21 -3.30 15.72 10.39
N TYR A 22 -3.96 14.71 9.81
CA TYR A 22 -4.84 13.83 10.58
C TYR A 22 -4.09 12.71 11.31
N LEU A 23 -3.15 12.05 10.65
CA LEU A 23 -2.49 10.84 11.17
C LEU A 23 -1.28 11.13 12.05
N VAL A 24 -0.71 12.33 11.97
CA VAL A 24 0.44 12.73 12.81
C VAL A 24 0.05 13.81 13.80
N LYS A 25 -0.62 14.88 13.36
CA LYS A 25 -0.91 16.04 14.24
C LYS A 25 -2.16 15.87 15.09
N LYS A 26 -3.19 15.18 14.59
CA LYS A 26 -4.48 15.01 15.31
C LYS A 26 -4.63 13.63 15.96
N ALA A 27 -4.13 12.58 15.34
CA ALA A 27 -4.15 11.24 15.92
C ALA A 27 -3.16 11.14 17.09
N PRO A 28 -3.41 10.26 18.07
CA PRO A 28 -2.44 9.97 19.13
C PRO A 28 -1.08 9.59 18.55
N ALA A 29 0.01 10.09 19.13
CA ALA A 29 1.35 9.75 18.67
C ALA A 29 1.77 8.37 19.22
N LEU A 30 2.46 7.58 18.39
CA LEU A 30 3.08 6.34 18.87
C LEU A 30 4.25 6.65 19.81
N PRO A 31 4.43 5.89 20.91
CA PRO A 31 5.61 6.03 21.77
C PRO A 31 6.91 5.87 20.98
N PRO A 32 7.98 6.64 21.28
CA PRO A 32 9.24 6.59 20.56
C PRO A 32 9.82 5.17 20.44
N GLY A 33 9.78 4.40 21.53
CA GLY A 33 10.26 3.01 21.54
C GLY A 33 9.51 2.10 20.57
N LEU A 34 8.21 2.33 20.34
CA LEU A 34 7.43 1.57 19.39
C LEU A 34 7.76 1.96 17.94
N LYS A 35 7.94 3.26 17.67
CA LYS A 35 8.40 3.74 16.36
C LYS A 35 9.78 3.16 16.01
N GLU A 36 10.71 3.20 16.95
CA GLU A 36 12.05 2.61 16.79
C GLU A 36 11.99 1.11 16.54
N PHE A 37 11.15 0.39 17.29
CA PHE A 37 10.93 -1.04 17.08
C PHE A 37 10.43 -1.32 15.65
N ILE A 38 9.39 -0.61 15.20
CA ILE A 38 8.83 -0.79 13.85
C ILE A 38 9.87 -0.52 12.77
N VAL A 39 10.66 0.55 12.89
CA VAL A 39 11.66 0.90 11.87
C VAL A 39 12.85 -0.08 11.89
N LYS A 40 13.23 -0.59 13.06
CA LYS A 40 14.34 -1.53 13.21
C LYS A 40 13.99 -2.94 12.77
N TYR A 41 12.81 -3.44 13.16
CA TYR A 41 12.40 -4.82 12.93
C TYR A 41 11.40 -4.99 11.79
N GLY A 42 10.66 -3.95 11.42
CA GLY A 42 9.69 -3.96 10.32
C GLY A 42 10.25 -4.51 9.00
N PRO A 43 11.45 -4.10 8.53
CA PRO A 43 12.04 -4.66 7.32
C PRO A 43 12.32 -6.16 7.42
N TRP A 44 12.78 -6.64 8.59
CA TRP A 44 13.03 -8.06 8.84
C TRP A 44 11.73 -8.86 8.91
N ILE A 45 10.72 -8.35 9.62
CA ILE A 45 9.40 -8.96 9.71
C ILE A 45 8.80 -9.09 8.31
N THR A 46 8.86 -8.01 7.51
CA THR A 46 8.33 -7.99 6.14
C THR A 46 9.07 -9.00 5.25
N LEU A 47 10.40 -9.06 5.33
CA LEU A 47 11.19 -10.02 4.56
C LEU A 47 10.83 -11.47 4.90
N VAL A 48 10.72 -11.81 6.18
CA VAL A 48 10.33 -13.14 6.63
C VAL A 48 8.92 -13.49 6.18
N LEU A 49 7.97 -12.56 6.32
CA LEU A 49 6.59 -12.77 5.88
C LEU A 49 6.51 -12.99 4.38
N ILE A 50 7.24 -12.22 3.57
CA ILE A 50 7.27 -12.41 2.11
C ILE A 50 7.85 -13.78 1.77
N ILE A 51 8.97 -14.20 2.36
CA ILE A 51 9.56 -15.52 2.09
C ILE A 51 8.60 -16.64 2.48
N LEU A 52 7.97 -16.55 3.66
CA LEU A 52 7.04 -17.54 4.18
C LEU A 52 5.77 -17.64 3.32
N THR A 53 5.26 -16.49 2.86
CA THR A 53 4.02 -16.42 2.07
C THR A 53 4.26 -16.53 0.58
N LEU A 54 5.50 -16.50 0.10
CA LEU A 54 5.82 -16.55 -1.34
C LEU A 54 5.17 -17.74 -2.05
N PRO A 55 5.17 -18.98 -1.51
CA PRO A 55 4.47 -20.10 -2.15
C PRO A 55 2.96 -19.86 -2.28
N LEU A 56 2.34 -19.28 -1.25
CA LEU A 56 0.91 -18.95 -1.26
C LEU A 56 0.62 -17.83 -2.26
N ILE A 57 1.44 -16.79 -2.29
CA ILE A 57 1.34 -15.70 -3.26
C ILE A 57 1.40 -16.26 -4.68
N LEU A 58 2.40 -17.09 -4.99
CA LEU A 58 2.55 -17.70 -6.31
C LEU A 58 1.37 -18.62 -6.65
N ALA A 59 0.84 -19.37 -5.68
CA ALA A 59 -0.36 -20.19 -5.87
C ALA A 59 -1.59 -19.33 -6.18
N VAL A 60 -1.80 -18.22 -5.45
CA VAL A 60 -2.93 -17.30 -5.67
C VAL A 60 -2.83 -16.64 -7.04
N PHE A 61 -1.65 -16.16 -7.44
CA PHE A 61 -1.47 -15.57 -8.77
C PHE A 61 -1.57 -16.61 -9.90
N GLY A 62 -1.01 -17.80 -9.70
CA GLY A 62 -1.08 -18.90 -10.66
C GLY A 62 -2.52 -19.37 -10.88
N LEU A 63 -3.22 -19.72 -9.79
CA LEU A 63 -4.64 -20.09 -9.84
C LEU A 63 -5.49 -18.93 -10.35
N GLY A 64 -5.21 -17.70 -9.92
CA GLY A 64 -5.98 -16.55 -10.37
C GLY A 64 -5.86 -16.32 -11.87
N THR A 65 -4.69 -16.55 -12.44
CA THR A 65 -4.48 -16.48 -13.90
C THR A 65 -5.25 -17.58 -14.63
N VAL A 66 -5.25 -18.82 -14.12
CA VAL A 66 -6.04 -19.92 -14.70
C VAL A 66 -7.54 -19.67 -14.62
N LEU A 67 -8.00 -19.03 -13.54
CA LEU A 67 -9.42 -18.71 -13.32
C LEU A 67 -9.88 -17.45 -14.06
N ALA A 68 -8.96 -16.61 -14.55
CA ALA A 68 -9.29 -15.33 -15.19
C ALA A 68 -10.28 -15.47 -16.36
N PRO A 69 -10.18 -16.45 -17.29
CA PRO A 69 -11.16 -16.59 -18.37
C PRO A 69 -12.57 -16.90 -17.85
N PHE A 70 -12.68 -17.69 -16.78
CA PHE A 70 -13.97 -18.09 -16.20
C PHE A 70 -14.68 -16.93 -15.52
N SER A 71 -13.95 -15.92 -15.05
CA SER A 71 -14.54 -14.71 -14.45
C SER A 71 -15.46 -13.94 -15.43
N PHE A 72 -15.25 -14.08 -16.74
CA PHE A 72 -16.11 -13.48 -17.76
C PHE A 72 -17.47 -14.17 -17.93
N MET A 73 -17.65 -15.38 -17.37
CA MET A 73 -18.97 -16.01 -17.34
C MET A 73 -19.97 -15.21 -16.48
N GLY A 74 -19.47 -14.42 -15.52
CA GLY A 74 -20.26 -13.44 -14.76
C GLY A 74 -20.53 -12.13 -15.51
N GLY A 75 -20.15 -12.04 -16.78
CA GLY A 75 -20.26 -10.86 -17.63
C GLY A 75 -18.98 -10.02 -17.68
N LEU A 76 -18.91 -9.12 -18.67
CA LEU A 76 -17.72 -8.29 -18.95
C LEU A 76 -17.27 -7.46 -17.74
N ARG A 77 -18.21 -6.89 -16.97
CA ARG A 77 -17.89 -6.08 -15.79
C ARG A 77 -17.20 -6.90 -14.71
N VAL A 78 -17.65 -8.14 -14.48
CA VAL A 78 -17.07 -9.03 -13.46
C VAL A 78 -15.69 -9.49 -13.91
N GLY A 79 -15.55 -9.93 -15.17
CA GLY A 79 -14.27 -10.41 -15.67
C GLY A 79 -13.19 -9.33 -15.73
N THR A 80 -13.56 -8.13 -16.20
CA THR A 80 -12.63 -6.98 -16.19
C THR A 80 -12.26 -6.56 -14.79
N GLY A 81 -13.22 -6.50 -13.85
CA GLY A 81 -12.96 -6.18 -12.44
C GLY A 81 -12.01 -7.18 -11.79
N TYR A 82 -12.15 -8.47 -12.10
CA TYR A 82 -11.27 -9.53 -11.62
C TYR A 82 -9.83 -9.32 -12.08
N ILE A 83 -9.61 -9.10 -13.38
CA ILE A 83 -8.26 -8.87 -13.94
C ILE A 83 -7.64 -7.61 -13.34
N VAL A 84 -8.40 -6.50 -13.28
CA VAL A 84 -7.89 -5.24 -12.70
C VAL A 84 -7.46 -5.47 -11.25
N THR A 85 -8.26 -6.19 -10.46
CA THR A 85 -7.91 -6.52 -9.07
C THR A 85 -6.62 -7.33 -8.98
N LEU A 86 -6.48 -8.36 -9.82
CA LEU A 86 -5.28 -9.21 -9.86
C LEU A 86 -4.03 -8.39 -10.26
N VAL A 87 -4.16 -7.46 -11.21
CA VAL A 87 -3.07 -6.55 -11.59
C VAL A 87 -2.71 -5.58 -10.46
N LEU A 88 -3.70 -4.98 -9.79
CA LEU A 88 -3.45 -4.06 -8.67
C LEU A 88 -2.71 -4.76 -7.54
N TYR A 89 -3.09 -5.99 -7.20
CA TYR A 89 -2.36 -6.80 -6.22
C TYR A 89 -0.92 -7.09 -6.63
N ALA A 90 -0.69 -7.44 -7.91
CA ALA A 90 0.65 -7.67 -8.41
C ALA A 90 1.53 -6.42 -8.30
N VAL A 91 1.00 -5.26 -8.69
CA VAL A 91 1.72 -3.98 -8.60
C VAL A 91 2.00 -3.62 -7.13
N GLN A 92 1.02 -3.78 -6.24
CA GLN A 92 1.20 -3.53 -4.82
C GLN A 92 2.33 -4.40 -4.24
N LEU A 93 2.31 -5.70 -4.50
CA LEU A 93 3.34 -6.63 -4.02
C LEU A 93 4.74 -6.26 -4.55
N VAL A 94 4.84 -5.86 -5.82
CA VAL A 94 6.11 -5.42 -6.41
C VAL A 94 6.63 -4.17 -5.71
N LEU A 95 5.78 -3.18 -5.42
CA LEU A 95 6.19 -1.98 -4.69
C LEU A 95 6.69 -2.31 -3.29
N GLU A 96 5.99 -3.19 -2.56
CA GLU A 96 6.40 -3.66 -1.23
C GLU A 96 7.74 -4.38 -1.27
N ALA A 97 7.93 -5.30 -2.23
CA ALA A 97 9.17 -6.03 -2.40
C ALA A 97 10.36 -5.10 -2.75
N VAL A 98 10.15 -4.16 -3.67
CA VAL A 98 11.17 -3.18 -4.09
C VAL A 98 11.49 -2.19 -2.98
N ALA A 99 10.57 -1.94 -2.04
CA ALA A 99 10.84 -1.08 -0.90
C ALA A 99 11.86 -1.70 0.06
N ILE A 100 11.90 -3.03 0.22
CA ILE A 100 12.66 -3.74 1.27
C ILE A 100 14.12 -3.28 1.38
N PRO A 101 14.94 -3.25 0.30
CA PRO A 101 16.34 -2.85 0.42
C PRO A 101 16.50 -1.41 0.92
N GLY A 102 15.59 -0.53 0.52
CA GLY A 102 15.57 0.86 0.98
C GLY A 102 15.01 1.02 2.40
N LEU A 103 14.13 0.11 2.85
CA LEU A 103 13.64 0.09 4.23
C LEU A 103 14.77 -0.24 5.21
N PHE A 104 15.63 -1.22 4.88
CA PHE A 104 16.84 -1.52 5.65
C PHE A 104 17.78 -0.30 5.77
N LYS A 105 17.86 0.50 4.70
CA LYS A 105 18.68 1.71 4.64
C LYS A 105 17.97 2.97 5.14
N ARG A 106 16.72 2.85 5.62
CA ARG A 106 15.87 3.96 6.07
C ARG A 106 15.76 5.10 5.04
N GLN A 107 15.63 4.73 3.78
CA GLN A 107 15.55 5.70 2.68
C GLN A 107 14.14 6.24 2.53
N LYS A 108 14.00 7.56 2.36
CA LYS A 108 12.71 8.21 2.13
C LYS A 108 12.03 7.72 0.85
N LYS A 109 12.80 7.33 -0.17
CA LYS A 109 12.26 6.67 -1.37
C LYS A 109 11.51 5.37 -1.05
N ALA A 110 12.00 4.57 -0.10
CA ALA A 110 11.33 3.33 0.29
C ALA A 110 10.03 3.58 1.05
N TRP A 111 10.01 4.63 1.89
CA TRP A 111 8.78 5.09 2.52
C TRP A 111 7.72 5.50 1.48
N TYR A 112 8.13 6.21 0.42
CA TYR A 112 7.23 6.55 -0.68
C TYR A 112 6.71 5.31 -1.43
N LEU A 113 7.54 4.30 -1.66
CA LEU A 113 7.09 3.04 -2.28
C LEU A 113 6.01 2.35 -1.45
N LEU A 114 6.20 2.25 -0.13
CA LEU A 114 5.17 1.72 0.77
C LEU A 114 3.91 2.59 0.78
N TYR A 115 4.06 3.91 0.78
CA TYR A 115 2.93 4.83 0.72
C TYR A 115 2.08 4.58 -0.53
N TYR A 116 2.70 4.46 -1.70
CA TYR A 116 1.99 4.14 -2.93
C TYR A 116 1.39 2.74 -2.94
N ALA A 117 2.06 1.74 -2.35
CA ALA A 117 1.51 0.40 -2.19
C ALA A 117 0.20 0.43 -1.37
N VAL A 118 0.19 1.15 -0.25
CA VAL A 118 -1.01 1.31 0.58
C VAL A 118 -2.12 2.08 -0.14
N LEU A 119 -1.78 3.13 -0.93
CA LEU A 119 -2.78 3.84 -1.74
C LEU A 119 -3.41 2.96 -2.82
N ILE A 120 -2.65 2.04 -3.43
CA ILE A 120 -3.19 1.05 -4.35
C ILE A 120 -4.19 0.14 -3.63
N GLY A 121 -3.85 -0.34 -2.43
CA GLY A 121 -4.76 -1.11 -1.60
C GLY A 121 -6.03 -0.33 -1.20
N VAL A 122 -5.93 0.98 -0.94
CA VAL A 122 -7.12 1.84 -0.73
C VAL A 122 -8.02 1.82 -1.95
N VAL A 123 -7.47 2.04 -3.15
CA VAL A 123 -8.25 2.03 -4.40
C VAL A 123 -8.93 0.68 -4.60
N GLU A 124 -8.21 -0.41 -4.36
CA GLU A 124 -8.72 -1.78 -4.49
C GLU A 124 -9.88 -2.05 -3.51
N ASN A 125 -9.72 -1.69 -2.24
CA ASN A 125 -10.80 -1.83 -1.24
C ASN A 125 -12.02 -0.97 -1.58
N VAL A 126 -11.83 0.24 -2.12
CA VAL A 126 -12.94 1.09 -2.60
C VAL A 126 -13.70 0.42 -3.75
N VAL A 127 -12.97 -0.14 -4.73
CA VAL A 127 -13.58 -0.83 -5.89
C VAL A 127 -14.41 -2.03 -5.44
N ARG A 128 -13.98 -2.70 -4.37
CA ARG A 128 -14.66 -3.88 -3.80
C ARG A 128 -15.70 -3.55 -2.74
N PHE A 129 -15.88 -2.27 -2.39
CA PHE A 129 -16.72 -1.83 -1.28
C PHE A 129 -16.35 -2.49 0.06
N ASP A 130 -15.08 -2.82 0.26
CA ASP A 130 -14.59 -3.43 1.50
C ASP A 130 -14.28 -2.36 2.56
N VAL A 131 -15.32 -1.95 3.30
CA VAL A 131 -15.21 -0.97 4.36
C VAL A 131 -14.31 -1.47 5.50
N GLY A 132 -14.30 -2.78 5.77
CA GLY A 132 -13.45 -3.39 6.79
C GLY A 132 -11.97 -3.26 6.40
N GLY A 133 -11.64 -3.58 5.15
CA GLY A 133 -10.32 -3.42 4.57
C GLY A 133 -9.84 -1.96 4.55
N LEU A 134 -10.73 -1.01 4.27
CA LEU A 134 -10.40 0.43 4.31
C LEU A 134 -10.01 0.92 5.70
N ILE A 135 -10.75 0.49 6.74
CA ILE A 135 -10.52 0.97 8.11
C ILE A 135 -9.36 0.21 8.76
N ILE A 136 -9.42 -1.12 8.77
CA ILE A 136 -8.46 -1.93 9.53
C ILE A 136 -7.17 -2.13 8.74
N GLY A 137 -7.26 -2.31 7.42
CA GLY A 137 -6.10 -2.44 6.55
C GLY A 137 -5.52 -1.07 6.25
N SER A 138 -6.18 -0.31 5.39
CA SER A 138 -5.59 0.88 4.80
C SER A 138 -5.34 2.02 5.79
N LEU A 139 -6.33 2.39 6.61
CA LEU A 139 -6.17 3.52 7.54
C LEU A 139 -5.13 3.21 8.64
N LEU A 140 -5.10 1.99 9.17
CA LEU A 140 -4.09 1.57 10.14
C LEU A 140 -2.69 1.55 9.52
N SER A 141 -2.54 1.00 8.32
CA SER A 141 -1.27 0.99 7.59
C SER A 141 -0.78 2.41 7.32
N LEU A 142 -1.65 3.31 6.86
CA LEU A 142 -1.31 4.72 6.67
C LEU A 142 -0.92 5.38 8.00
N TYR A 143 -1.65 5.14 9.08
CA TYR A 143 -1.34 5.70 10.40
C TYR A 143 0.06 5.29 10.85
N ILE A 144 0.37 3.99 10.84
CA ILE A 144 1.68 3.48 11.24
C ILE A 144 2.78 4.06 10.33
N LEU A 145 2.55 4.06 9.01
CA LEU A 145 3.51 4.55 8.03
C LEU A 145 3.83 6.03 8.22
N PHE A 146 2.82 6.88 8.46
CA PHE A 146 3.02 8.30 8.71
C PHE A 146 3.69 8.56 10.06
N GLN A 147 3.39 7.78 11.09
CA GLN A 147 4.00 7.90 12.41
C GLN A 147 5.51 7.63 12.41
N ILE A 148 5.99 6.72 11.56
CA ILE A 148 7.42 6.38 11.45
C ILE A 148 8.16 7.18 10.37
N ARG A 149 7.46 8.03 9.61
CA ARG A 149 8.02 8.76 8.45
C ARG A 149 9.29 9.55 8.80
N GLU A 150 9.35 10.11 10.00
CA GLU A 150 10.49 10.91 10.49
C GLU A 150 11.81 10.12 10.59
N TYR A 151 11.74 8.79 10.63
CA TYR A 151 12.92 7.92 10.68
C TYR A 151 13.52 7.64 9.29
N TYR A 152 12.83 8.01 8.20
CA TYR A 152 13.28 7.80 6.83
C TYR A 152 13.81 9.09 6.21
N LYS A 153 15.05 9.06 5.72
CA LYS A 153 15.79 10.22 5.18
C LYS A 153 16.03 10.13 3.69
#